data_AF-Q8ZV98-F1
#
_entry.id   AF-Q8ZV98-F1
#
_cell.length_a   1.000
_cell.length_b   1.000
_cell.length_c   1.000
_cell.angle_alpha   90.00
_cell.angle_beta   90.00
_cell.angle_gamma   90.00
#
_symmetry.space_group_name_H-M   'P 1'
#
loop_
_entity.id
_entity.type
_entity.pdbx_description
1 polymer ?
#
loop_
_entity_poly.entity_id
_entity_poly.type
_entity_poly.pdbx_seq_one_letter_code
_entity_poly.pdbx_strand_id
1 'polypeptide(L)' 'MARRRKYEGLNPFVAAGLIKFSEEGELEKIKLTPRAAVVISLAIIGLLIAINLLLPPL' A
#
# COMPACT_ATOMS: atom_id res chain seq x y z
N MET A 1 1.62 -33.13 14.63
CA MET A 1 1.53 -32.82 13.18
C MET A 1 2.03 -31.40 12.97
N ALA A 2 3.17 -31.21 12.30
CA ALA A 2 3.66 -29.88 11.98
C ALA A 2 2.59 -29.19 11.13
N ARG A 3 1.93 -28.18 11.71
CA ARG A 3 1.01 -27.29 11.00
C ARG A 3 1.86 -26.72 9.88
N ARG A 4 1.75 -27.27 8.67
CA ARG A 4 2.27 -26.63 7.46
C ARG A 4 1.64 -25.25 7.55
N ARG A 5 2.42 -24.27 7.99
CA ARG A 5 2.14 -22.88 7.72
C ARG A 5 2.11 -22.91 6.23
N LYS A 6 0.89 -22.98 5.69
CA LYS A 6 0.61 -22.65 4.32
C LYS A 6 1.17 -21.23 4.29
N TYR A 7 2.44 -21.12 3.90
CA TYR A 7 2.83 -20.05 3.03
C TYR A 7 1.80 -20.20 1.93
N GLU A 8 0.67 -19.51 2.12
CA GLU A 8 -0.13 -18.98 1.04
C GLU A 8 0.86 -18.08 0.33
N GLY A 9 1.76 -18.75 -0.40
CA GLY A 9 2.80 -18.15 -1.21
C GLY A 9 2.01 -17.20 -2.06
N LEU A 10 2.36 -15.93 -1.95
CA LEU A 10 1.78 -14.81 -2.65
C LEU A 10 1.12 -15.32 -3.93
N ASN A 11 -0.21 -15.20 -4.01
CA ASN A 11 -1.00 -15.80 -5.08
C ASN A 11 -0.26 -15.59 -6.42
N PRO A 12 -0.03 -16.62 -7.24
CA PRO A 12 0.73 -16.50 -8.47
C PRO A 12 0.25 -15.35 -9.36
N PHE A 13 -1.03 -14.98 -9.31
CA PHE A 13 -1.55 -13.79 -10.00
C PHE A 13 -1.04 -12.47 -9.41
N VAL A 14 -0.93 -12.37 -8.09
CA VAL A 14 -0.33 -11.21 -7.40
C VAL A 14 1.17 -11.16 -7.70
N ALA A 15 1.86 -12.30 -7.69
CA ALA A 15 3.28 -12.37 -8.05
C ALA A 15 3.52 -11.92 -9.50
N ALA A 16 2.73 -12.45 -10.44
CA ALA A 16 2.78 -12.07 -11.85
C ALA A 16 2.46 -10.57 -12.05
N GLY A 17 1.47 -10.05 -11.32
CA GLY A 17 1.17 -8.63 -11.30
C GLY A 17 2.38 -7.80 -10.88
N LEU A 18 2.99 -8.11 -9.73
CA LEU A 18 4.17 -7.40 -9.23
C LEU A 18 5.37 -7.48 -10.18
N ILE A 19 5.62 -8.65 -10.79
CA ILE A 19 6.68 -8.83 -11.78
C ILE A 19 6.42 -7.94 -13.01
N LYS A 20 5.21 -7.99 -13.57
CA LYS A 20 4.82 -7.17 -14.73
C LYS A 20 4.89 -5.67 -14.42
N PHE A 21 4.40 -5.23 -13.27
CA PHE A 21 4.55 -3.85 -12.80
C PHE A 21 6.01 -3.41 -12.65
N SER A 22 6.90 -4.33 -12.24
CA SER A 22 8.34 -4.07 -12.16
C SER A 22 9.01 -4.03 -13.53
N GLU A 23 8.61 -4.89 -14.47
CA GLU A 23 9.17 -4.98 -15.82
C GLU A 23 8.76 -3.80 -16.71
N GLU A 24 7.52 -3.32 -16.60
CA GLU A 24 7.01 -2.23 -17.43
C GLU A 24 7.63 -0.86 -17.11
N GLY A 25 8.56 -0.81 -16.14
CA GLY A 25 9.14 0.46 -15.70
C GLY A 25 8.07 1.42 -15.19
N GLU A 26 6.87 0.95 -14.84
CA GLU A 26 5.82 1.79 -14.28
C GLU A 26 6.26 2.41 -12.95
N LEU A 27 7.16 1.73 -12.23
CA LEU A 27 7.87 2.28 -11.08
C LEU A 27 8.70 3.53 -11.44
N GLU A 28 9.23 3.65 -12.67
CA GLU A 28 9.94 4.86 -13.11
C GLU A 28 8.98 6.01 -13.45
N LYS A 29 7.77 5.69 -13.94
CA LYS A 29 6.72 6.69 -14.18
C LYS A 29 6.15 7.22 -12.88
N ILE A 30 6.01 6.35 -11.88
CA ILE A 30 5.60 6.74 -10.53
C ILE A 30 6.81 7.38 -9.85
N LYS A 31 7.00 8.69 -10.06
CA LYS A 31 8.01 9.52 -9.35
C LYS A 31 7.84 9.53 -7.82
N LEU A 32 6.87 8.80 -7.30
CA LEU A 32 6.49 8.76 -5.90
C LEU A 32 7.16 7.54 -5.27
N THR A 33 8.23 7.77 -4.52
CA THR A 33 8.91 6.68 -3.80
C THR A 33 7.94 5.96 -2.85
N PRO A 34 8.11 4.65 -2.59
CA PRO A 34 7.27 3.94 -1.61
C PRO A 34 7.22 4.62 -0.24
N ARG A 35 8.32 5.26 0.18
CA ARG A 35 8.38 6.06 1.40
C ARG A 35 7.47 7.29 1.34
N ALA A 36 7.47 8.02 0.23
CA ALA A 36 6.57 9.16 0.04
C ALA A 36 5.11 8.72 0.07
N ALA A 37 4.77 7.56 -0.50
CA ALA A 37 3.40 7.02 -0.47
C ALA A 37 2.93 6.76 0.96
N VAL A 38 3.78 6.15 1.78
CA VAL A 38 3.50 5.90 3.21
C VAL A 38 3.32 7.22 3.96
N VAL A 39 4.21 8.20 3.75
CA VAL A 39 4.12 9.52 4.41
C VAL A 39 2.83 10.25 4.03
N ILE A 40 2.47 10.27 2.74
CA ILE A 40 1.23 10.88 2.26
C ILE A 40 0.00 10.19 2.86
N SER A 41 0.01 8.85 2.90
CA SER A 41 -1.08 8.08 3.51
C SER A 41 -1.26 8.44 5.00
N LEU A 42 -0.18 8.46 5.77
CA LEU A 42 -0.21 8.86 7.18
C LEU A 42 -0.66 10.31 7.36
N ALA A 43 -0.23 11.22 6.47
CA ALA A 43 -0.65 12.62 6.51
C ALA A 43 -2.15 12.79 6.24
N ILE A 44 -2.70 12.08 5.25
CA ILE A 44 -4.14 12.09 4.95
C ILE A 44 -4.94 11.55 6.13
N ILE A 45 -4.52 10.42 6.71
CA ILE A 45 -5.16 9.83 7.90
C ILE A 45 -5.14 10.84 9.06
N GLY A 46 -3.98 11.42 9.36
CA GLY A 46 -3.84 12.43 10.41
C GLY A 46 -4.71 13.66 10.17
N LEU A 47 -4.78 14.14 8.92
CA LEU A 47 -5.61 15.27 8.53
C LEU A 47 -7.11 14.96 8.71
N LEU A 48 -7.56 13.77 8.28
CA LEU A 48 -8.95 13.34 8.46
C LEU A 48 -9.32 13.24 9.95
N ILE A 49 -8.42 12.71 10.78
CA ILE A 49 -8.61 12.67 12.23
C ILE A 49 -8.71 14.10 12.79
N ALA A 50 -7.82 15.00 12.38
CA ALA A 50 -7.84 16.40 12.84
C ALA A 50 -9.13 17.12 12.42
N ILE A 51 -9.57 16.94 11.18
CA ILE A 51 -10.86 17.44 10.67
C ILE A 51 -12.01 16.89 11.50
N ASN A 52 -12.04 15.57 11.76
CA ASN A 52 -13.10 14.94 12.54
C ASN A 52 -13.14 15.38 14.02
N LEU A 53 -12.00 15.84 14.57
CA LEU A 53 -11.94 16.39 15.93
C LEU A 53 -12.30 17.88 16.01
N LEU A 54 -11.99 18.64 14.95
CA LEU A 54 -12.20 20.09 14.91
C LEU A 54 -13.57 20.49 14.39
N LEU A 55 -14.11 19.72 13.44
CA LEU A 55 -15.45 19.98 12.92
C LEU A 55 -16.48 19.23 13.76
N PRO A 56 -17.53 19.92 14.23
CA PRO A 56 -18.63 19.24 14.90
C PRO A 56 -19.22 18.17 13.96
N PRO A 57 -19.66 17.02 14.49
CA PRO A 57 -20.35 16.03 13.68
C PRO A 57 -21.52 16.71 12.99
N LEU A 58 -21.55 16.62 11.65
CA LEU A 58 -22.69 17.07 10.84
C LEU A 58 -23.95 16.30 11.22
#